data_AF-A0A972IM57-F1
#
_entry.id   AF-A0A972IM57-F1
#
_cell.length_a   1.000
_cell.length_b   1.000
_cell.length_c   1.000
_cell.angle_alpha   90.00
_cell.angle_beta   90.00
_cell.angle_gamma   90.00
#
_symmetry.space_group_name_H-M   'P 1'
#
loop_
_entity.id
_entity.type
_entity.pdbx_description
1 polymer ?
#
loop_
_entity_poly.entity_id
_entity_poly.type
_entity_poly.pdbx_seq_one_letter_code
_entity_poly.pdbx_strand_id
1 'polypeptide(L)' 'MPLTKKELDALSRLFRLSAREVELIALILDGVSTNAELAQRTGLSVATVKVYVHQLLSKIGAPDKLAGAIVCLKNVGRL' A
#
# COMPACT_ATOMS: atom_id res chain seq x y z
N MET A 1 12.11 5.58 7.08
CA MET A 1 11.31 6.82 7.25
C MET A 1 10.01 6.63 6.53
N PRO A 2 8.86 6.93 7.16
CA PRO A 2 7.56 6.86 6.48
C PRO A 2 7.53 7.84 5.30
N LEU A 3 6.64 7.57 4.35
CA LEU A 3 6.37 8.51 3.26
C LEU A 3 5.67 9.75 3.81
N THR A 4 6.01 10.90 3.25
CA THR A 4 5.29 12.14 3.53
C THR A 4 3.89 12.06 2.92
N LYS A 5 2.96 12.87 3.47
CA LYS A 5 1.60 12.98 2.92
C LYS A 5 1.61 13.34 1.43
N LYS A 6 2.52 14.23 1.01
CA LYS A 6 2.66 14.64 -0.40
C LYS A 6 3.01 13.47 -1.32
N GLU A 7 3.88 12.56 -0.87
CA GLU A 7 4.28 11.36 -1.62
C GLU A 7 3.11 10.36 -1.69
N LEU A 8 2.37 10.16 -0.59
CA LEU A 8 1.17 9.33 -0.59
C LEU A 8 0.07 9.89 -1.51
N ASP A 9 -0.14 11.20 -1.52
CA ASP A 9 -1.11 11.86 -2.41
C ASP A 9 -0.70 11.75 -3.88
N ALA A 10 0.61 11.72 -4.17
CA ALA A 10 1.12 11.45 -5.51
C ALA A 10 0.82 10.01 -5.95
N LEU A 11 1.12 9.02 -5.09
CA LEU A 11 0.82 7.60 -5.36
C LEU A 11 -0.69 7.36 -5.52
N SER A 12 -1.51 7.98 -4.67
CA SER A 12 -2.97 7.89 -4.75
C SER A 12 -3.49 8.35 -6.10
N ARG A 13 -3.01 9.48 -6.61
CA ARG A 13 -3.40 10.01 -7.93
C ARG A 13 -2.86 9.16 -9.07
N LEU A 14 -1.59 8.75 -8.99
CA LEU A 14 -0.92 7.97 -10.03
C LEU A 14 -1.61 6.62 -10.26
N PHE A 15 -1.91 5.89 -9.18
CA PHE A 15 -2.49 4.55 -9.25
C PHE A 15 -4.00 4.52 -8.99
N ARG A 16 -4.66 5.68 -8.85
CA ARG A 16 -6.09 5.81 -8.53
C ARG A 16 -6.48 5.01 -7.27
N LEU A 17 -5.69 5.17 -6.22
CA LEU A 17 -5.90 4.48 -4.94
C LEU A 17 -6.97 5.19 -4.12
N SER A 18 -7.89 4.40 -3.56
CA SER A 18 -8.83 4.80 -2.53
C SER A 18 -8.13 5.09 -1.21
N ALA A 19 -8.83 5.76 -0.28
CA ALA A 19 -8.29 6.03 1.05
C ALA A 19 -7.81 4.77 1.79
N ARG A 20 -8.52 3.64 1.65
CA ARG A 20 -8.14 2.37 2.28
C ARG A 20 -6.91 1.74 1.64
N GLU A 21 -6.77 1.86 0.32
CA GLU A 21 -5.59 1.39 -0.40
C GLU A 21 -4.35 2.23 -0.05
N VAL A 22 -4.51 3.55 0.12
CA VAL A 22 -3.45 4.47 0.59
C VAL A 22 -3.01 4.11 2.01
N GLU A 23 -3.95 3.84 2.91
CA GLU A 23 -3.65 3.40 4.27
C GLU A 23 -2.85 2.10 4.29
N LEU A 24 -3.26 1.10 3.49
CA LEU A 24 -2.57 -0.19 3.42
C LEU A 24 -1.18 -0.09 2.79
N ILE A 25 -1.01 0.67 1.70
CA ILE A 25 0.31 0.81 1.06
C ILE A 25 1.29 1.58 1.94
N ALA A 26 0.82 2.56 2.72
CA ALA A 26 1.64 3.26 3.70
C ALA A 26 2.17 2.28 4.76
N LEU A 27 1.31 1.44 5.33
CA LEU A 27 1.71 0.41 6.28
C LEU A 27 2.69 -0.61 5.67
N ILE A 28 2.46 -1.04 4.42
CA ILE A 28 3.37 -1.95 3.71
C ILE A 28 4.75 -1.30 3.55
N LEU A 29 4.80 -0.01 3.17
CA LEU A 29 6.03 0.75 2.99
C LEU A 29 6.75 1.04 4.33
N ASP A 30 6.02 1.03 5.44
CA ASP A 30 6.56 1.07 6.80
C ASP A 30 7.03 -0.32 7.30
N GLY A 31 6.98 -1.35 6.47
CA GLY A 31 7.53 -2.69 6.75
C GLY A 31 6.50 -3.74 7.19
N VAL A 32 5.20 -3.40 7.21
CA VAL A 32 4.15 -4.37 7.59
C VAL A 32 3.97 -5.41 6.49
N SER A 33 4.30 -6.66 6.80
CA SER A 33 4.42 -7.73 5.79
C SER A 33 3.24 -8.70 5.78
N THR A 34 2.49 -8.83 6.88
CA THR A 34 1.40 -9.82 7.00
C THR A 34 0.01 -9.20 6.93
N ASN A 35 -0.96 -9.93 6.37
CA ASN A 35 -2.35 -9.44 6.30
C ASN A 35 -3.01 -9.40 7.69
N ALA A 36 -2.54 -10.23 8.62
CA ALA A 36 -3.01 -10.22 10.01
C ALA A 36 -2.59 -8.94 10.74
N GLU A 37 -1.35 -8.50 10.54
CA GLU A 37 -0.86 -7.26 11.13
C GLU A 37 -1.49 -6.02 10.48
N LEU A 38 -1.66 -6.03 9.15
CA LEU A 38 -2.43 -4.99 8.45
C LEU A 38 -3.87 -4.89 8.99
N ALA A 39 -4.52 -6.04 9.22
CA ALA A 39 -5.86 -6.10 9.80
C ALA A 39 -5.90 -5.48 11.20
N GLN A 40 -4.95 -5.84 12.07
CA GLN A 40 -4.85 -5.26 13.41
C GLN A 40 -4.66 -3.74 13.37
N ARG A 41 -3.80 -3.23 12.49
CA ARG A 41 -3.50 -1.79 12.39
C ARG A 41 -4.61 -0.97 11.76
N THR A 42 -5.38 -1.54 10.83
CA THR A 42 -6.48 -0.86 10.13
C THR A 42 -7.86 -1.05 10.78
N GLY A 43 -7.97 -1.97 11.75
CA GLY A 43 -9.24 -2.38 12.36
C GLY A 43 -10.15 -3.19 11.43
N LEU A 44 -9.62 -3.70 10.32
CA LEU A 44 -10.36 -4.49 9.34
C LEU A 44 -10.23 -5.99 9.64
N SER A 45 -11.13 -6.79 9.08
CA SER A 45 -10.95 -8.25 9.08
C SER A 45 -9.80 -8.66 8.14
N VAL A 46 -9.13 -9.77 8.43
CA VAL A 46 -8.08 -10.33 7.55
C VAL A 46 -8.62 -10.64 6.15
N ALA A 47 -9.88 -11.09 6.03
CA ALA A 47 -10.53 -11.33 4.75
C ALA A 47 -10.71 -10.03 3.96
N THR A 48 -11.14 -8.96 4.63
CA THR A 48 -11.28 -7.62 4.02
C THR A 48 -9.93 -7.07 3.58
N VAL A 49 -8.88 -7.22 4.40
CA VAL A 49 -7.51 -6.83 4.01
C VAL A 49 -7.03 -7.58 2.78
N LYS A 50 -7.29 -8.90 2.68
CA LYS A 50 -6.93 -9.68 1.49
C LYS A 50 -7.54 -9.09 0.22
N VAL A 51 -8.82 -8.70 0.26
CA VAL A 51 -9.52 -8.08 -0.88
C VAL A 51 -8.86 -6.75 -1.25
N TYR A 52 -8.65 -5.86 -0.28
CA TYR A 52 -8.01 -4.56 -0.57
C TYR A 52 -6.56 -4.70 -1.04
N VAL A 53 -5.77 -5.62 -0.47
CA VAL A 53 -4.39 -5.87 -0.91
C VAL A 53 -4.38 -6.37 -2.35
N HIS A 54 -5.30 -7.27 -2.72
CA HIS A 54 -5.40 -7.75 -4.09
C HIS A 54 -5.74 -6.61 -5.06
N GLN A 55 -6.73 -5.77 -4.72
CA GLN A 55 -7.12 -4.61 -5.54
C GLN A 55 -5.97 -3.58 -5.65
N LEU A 56 -5.31 -3.28 -4.53
CA LEU A 56 -4.15 -2.40 -4.46
C LEU A 56 -3.03 -2.88 -5.40
N LEU A 57 -2.67 -4.16 -5.33
CA LEU A 57 -1.63 -4.76 -6.15
C LEU A 57 -2.01 -4.76 -7.63
N SER A 58 -3.27 -5.04 -7.94
CA SER A 58 -3.80 -4.96 -9.31
C SER A 58 -3.69 -3.54 -9.87
N LYS A 59 -3.99 -2.51 -9.07
CA LYS A 59 -3.86 -1.09 -9.49
C LYS A 59 -2.41 -0.65 -9.67
N ILE A 60 -1.51 -1.12 -8.82
CA ILE A 60 -0.07 -0.82 -8.92
C ILE A 60 0.58 -1.61 -10.08
N GLY A 61 -0.03 -2.72 -10.48
CA GLY A 61 0.56 -3.64 -11.46
C GLY A 61 1.68 -4.49 -10.87
N ALA A 62 1.57 -4.85 -9.59
CA ALA A 62 2.57 -5.63 -8.87
C ALA A 62 2.05 -7.03 -8.51
N PRO A 63 2.90 -8.07 -8.58
CA PRO A 63 2.51 -9.45 -8.24
C PRO A 63 2.38 -9.70 -6.74
N ASP A 64 3.11 -8.94 -5.91
CA ASP A 64 3.13 -9.09 -4.47
C ASP A 64 3.44 -7.76 -3.77
N LYS A 65 3.36 -7.75 -2.43
CA LYS A 65 3.54 -6.55 -1.61
C LYS A 65 4.95 -5.98 -1.68
N LEU A 66 5.98 -6.82 -1.84
CA LEU A 66 7.36 -6.36 -1.94
C LEU A 66 7.57 -5.65 -3.28
N ALA A 67 7.14 -6.25 -4.38
CA ALA A 67 7.18 -5.62 -5.69
C ALA A 67 6.33 -4.33 -5.71
N GLY A 68 5.16 -4.33 -5.08
CA GLY A 68 4.31 -3.14 -4.96
C GLY A 68 5.00 -2.00 -4.20
N ALA A 69 5.68 -2.31 -3.10
CA ALA A 69 6.46 -1.35 -2.34
C ALA A 69 7.60 -0.75 -3.19
N ILE A 70 8.34 -1.58 -3.92
CA ILE A 70 9.42 -1.14 -4.80
C ILE A 70 8.89 -0.22 -5.91
N VAL A 71 7.78 -0.58 -6.56
CA VAL A 71 7.14 0.26 -7.58
C VAL A 71 6.76 1.62 -6.99
N CYS A 72 6.17 1.65 -5.80
CA CYS A 72 5.79 2.91 -5.14
C CYS A 72 7.01 3.78 -4.83
N LEU A 73 8.06 3.21 -4.24
CA LEU A 73 9.28 3.93 -3.87
C LEU A 73 9.99 4.54 -5.09
N LYS A 74 10.06 3.81 -6.22
CA LYS A 74 10.61 4.32 -7.48
C LYS A 74 9.82 5.53 -7.99
N ASN A 75 8.50 5.49 -7.94
CA ASN A 75 7.64 6.55 -8.45
C ASN A 75 7.67 7.83 -7.60
N VAL A 76 8.18 7.77 -6.37
CA VAL A 76 8.38 8.95 -5.50
C VAL A 76 9.85 9.37 -5.37
N GLY A 77 10.76 8.74 -6.12
CA GLY A 77 12.18 9.09 -6.12
C GLY A 77 12.93 8.69 -4.84
N ARG A 78 12.52 7.61 -4.16
CA ARG A 78 13.16 7.08 -2.95
C ARG A 78 14.00 5.82 -3.20
N LEU A 79 14.20 5.45 -4.47
CA LEU A 79 15.02 4.32 -4.94
C LEU A 79 15.87 4.77 -6.13
#